data_AF-A0A6G1IX48-F1
#
_entry.id   AF-A0A6G1IX48-F1
#
_cell.length_a   1.000
_cell.length_b   1.000
_cell.length_c   1.000
_cell.angle_alpha   90.00
_cell.angle_beta   90.00
_cell.angle_gamma   90.00
#
_symmetry.space_group_name_H-M   'P 1'
#
loop_
_entity.id
_entity.type
_entity.pdbx_description
1 polymer ?
#
loop_
_entity_poly.entity_id
_entity_poly.type
_entity_poly.pdbx_seq_one_letter_code
_entity_poly.pdbx_strand_id
1 'polypeptide(L)'
;MGENKDDVPPGGYATAMKRAEGWKELRIGTLDPEKFRYNKALQTPVPEAIEQIKMATIEGYNRIKKHAKEYHYDVSLRLDKGFNFEGMNALIELIVTDFELAAWNEAHAESALPSEYPNQDFITRSVAFDQSDRREKLMKHILEVGKSLPDTLDKYQIDAIFGPSDSWFSKYSAATGFSLCALTLG
;
A
#
# COMPACT_ATOMS: atom_id res chain seq x y z
N MET A 1 8.50 17.21 -28.98
CA MET A 1 7.21 16.59 -29.40
C MET A 1 6.61 15.96 -28.16
N GLY A 2 5.71 16.69 -27.49
CA GLY A 2 4.98 16.18 -26.33
C GLY A 2 3.60 15.77 -26.84
N GLU A 3 3.38 14.46 -26.99
CA GLU A 3 2.13 13.92 -27.50
C GLU A 3 1.03 14.02 -26.42
N ASN A 4 -0.13 14.55 -26.86
CA ASN A 4 -1.46 14.59 -26.26
C ASN A 4 -1.59 14.29 -24.76
N LYS A 5 -1.75 15.37 -23.99
CA LYS A 5 -2.60 15.35 -22.80
C LYS A 5 -4.04 15.39 -23.29
N ASP A 6 -4.87 14.46 -22.80
CA ASP A 6 -6.33 14.38 -22.93
C ASP A 6 -6.86 13.18 -23.74
N ASP A 7 -6.40 11.97 -23.43
CA ASP A 7 -7.07 10.73 -23.82
C ASP A 7 -8.25 10.42 -22.87
N VAL A 8 -9.08 11.44 -22.59
CA VAL A 8 -10.26 11.29 -21.74
C VAL A 8 -11.40 10.73 -22.62
N PRO A 9 -11.97 9.55 -22.30
CA PRO A 9 -13.03 8.97 -23.09
C PRO A 9 -14.24 9.90 -23.21
N PRO A 10 -14.98 9.89 -24.33
CA PRO A 10 -16.28 10.57 -24.42
C PRO A 10 -17.20 10.13 -23.27
N GLY A 11 -17.56 11.08 -22.39
CA GLY A 11 -18.32 10.85 -21.15
C GLY A 11 -17.50 10.64 -19.86
N GLY A 12 -16.18 10.82 -19.93
CA GLY A 12 -15.26 10.72 -18.79
C GLY A 12 -14.87 9.28 -18.44
N TYR A 13 -13.93 9.09 -17.51
CA TYR A 13 -13.48 7.74 -17.11
C TYR A 13 -14.60 6.85 -16.55
N ALA A 14 -15.72 7.45 -16.11
CA ALA A 14 -16.91 6.72 -15.72
C ALA A 14 -17.56 5.93 -16.88
N THR A 15 -17.34 6.32 -18.15
CA THR A 15 -17.82 5.56 -19.31
C THR A 15 -16.86 4.45 -19.74
N ALA A 16 -15.58 4.51 -19.34
CA ALA A 16 -14.64 3.41 -19.54
C ALA A 16 -15.02 2.19 -18.69
N MET A 17 -15.62 2.42 -17.52
CA MET A 17 -16.26 1.37 -16.74
C MET A 17 -17.60 1.06 -17.40
N LYS A 18 -17.85 -0.22 -17.77
CA LYS A 18 -19.19 -0.71 -18.20
C LYS A 18 -20.24 -0.65 -17.07
N ARG A 19 -20.12 0.31 -16.12
CA ARG A 19 -20.89 0.44 -14.88
C ARG A 19 -20.94 -0.90 -14.13
N ALA A 20 -22.10 -1.28 -13.61
CA ALA A 20 -22.31 -2.54 -12.91
C ALA A 20 -21.98 -3.77 -13.79
N GLU A 21 -22.12 -3.68 -15.11
CA GLU A 21 -21.81 -4.79 -16.03
C GLU A 21 -20.32 -5.09 -16.10
N GLY A 22 -19.46 -4.08 -15.91
CA GLY A 22 -18.00 -4.27 -15.88
C GLY A 22 -17.55 -5.17 -14.73
N TRP A 23 -18.26 -5.10 -13.59
CA TRP A 23 -17.96 -5.94 -12.44
C TRP A 23 -18.28 -7.42 -12.68
N LYS A 24 -19.25 -7.74 -13.54
CA LYS A 24 -19.64 -9.12 -13.86
C LYS A 24 -18.58 -9.89 -14.66
N GLU A 25 -17.58 -9.20 -15.18
CA GLU A 25 -16.45 -9.80 -15.89
C GLU A 25 -15.27 -10.09 -14.93
N LEU A 26 -15.26 -9.51 -13.73
CA LEU A 26 -14.13 -9.56 -12.79
C LEU A 26 -14.27 -10.65 -11.73
N ARG A 27 -13.19 -11.40 -11.52
CA ARG A 27 -13.00 -12.36 -10.44
C ARG A 27 -12.23 -11.66 -9.32
N ILE A 28 -12.83 -11.53 -8.15
CA ILE A 28 -12.32 -10.67 -7.08
C ILE A 28 -11.88 -11.48 -5.87
N GLY A 29 -10.67 -11.24 -5.38
CA GLY A 29 -10.23 -11.63 -4.05
C GLY A 29 -10.34 -10.46 -3.07
N THR A 30 -10.66 -10.74 -1.81
CA THR A 30 -10.61 -9.74 -0.74
C THR A 30 -9.66 -10.16 0.38
N LEU A 31 -9.13 -9.18 1.10
CA LEU A 31 -8.35 -9.37 2.31
C LEU A 31 -9.25 -9.20 3.53
N ASP A 32 -8.98 -9.99 4.57
CA ASP A 32 -9.66 -9.86 5.85
C ASP A 32 -9.31 -8.52 6.52
N PRO A 33 -10.28 -7.61 6.73
CA PRO A 33 -10.03 -6.29 7.30
C PRO A 33 -9.57 -6.32 8.76
N GLU A 34 -9.75 -7.43 9.48
CA GLU A 34 -9.19 -7.59 10.83
C GLU A 34 -7.72 -7.97 10.79
N LYS A 35 -7.33 -8.76 9.78
CA LYS A 35 -5.94 -9.21 9.63
C LYS A 35 -5.05 -8.16 8.98
N PHE A 36 -5.59 -7.32 8.11
CA PHE A 36 -4.83 -6.33 7.32
C PHE A 36 -5.07 -4.91 7.84
N ARG A 37 -4.27 -4.45 8.82
CA ARG A 37 -4.41 -3.12 9.46
C ARG A 37 -3.09 -2.60 10.02
N TYR A 38 -2.77 -1.32 9.93
CA TYR A 38 -1.54 -0.84 10.56
C TYR A 38 -1.43 -1.15 12.05
N ASN A 39 -0.20 -1.43 12.49
CA ASN A 39 0.10 -1.62 13.90
C ASN A 39 0.17 -0.27 14.64
N LYS A 40 0.18 -0.31 15.98
CA LYS A 40 0.20 0.90 16.83
C LYS A 40 1.43 1.79 16.65
N ALA A 41 2.49 1.31 16.01
CA ALA A 41 3.68 2.12 15.75
C ALA A 41 3.48 3.10 14.58
N LEU A 42 2.50 2.86 13.70
CA LEU A 42 2.20 3.72 12.55
C LEU A 42 0.85 4.43 12.67
N GLN A 43 0.00 4.02 13.61
CA GLN A 43 -1.32 4.60 13.80
C GLN A 43 -1.69 4.63 15.28
N THR A 44 -2.18 5.78 15.75
CA THR A 44 -2.87 5.87 17.04
C THR A 44 -4.26 5.22 16.88
N PRO A 45 -4.55 4.11 17.57
CA PRO A 45 -5.81 3.41 17.40
C PRO A 45 -6.96 4.22 18.02
N VAL A 46 -7.96 4.54 17.21
CA VAL A 46 -9.25 5.08 17.67
C VAL A 46 -10.29 3.98 17.48
N PRO A 47 -10.78 3.32 18.55
CA PRO A 47 -11.64 2.14 18.46
C PRO A 47 -12.88 2.34 17.58
N GLU A 48 -13.51 3.51 17.67
CA GLU A 48 -14.70 3.86 16.91
C GLU A 48 -14.39 3.98 15.41
N ALA A 49 -13.29 4.65 15.06
CA ALA A 49 -12.85 4.74 13.66
C ALA A 49 -12.43 3.37 13.12
N ILE A 50 -11.79 2.56 13.98
CA ILE A 50 -11.37 1.19 13.67
C ILE A 50 -12.57 0.33 13.28
N GLU A 51 -13.65 0.38 14.05
CA GLU A 51 -14.89 -0.36 13.78
C GLU A 51 -15.64 0.22 12.57
N GLN A 52 -15.71 1.55 12.45
CA GLN A 52 -16.34 2.22 11.31
C GLN A 52 -15.70 1.80 9.97
N ILE A 53 -14.37 1.83 9.88
CA ILE A 53 -13.63 1.44 8.67
C ILE A 53 -13.87 -0.04 8.33
N LYS A 54 -13.84 -0.91 9.34
CA LYS A 54 -14.10 -2.34 9.17
C LYS A 54 -15.51 -2.58 8.63
N MET A 55 -16.52 -1.97 9.25
CA MET A 55 -17.92 -2.13 8.83
C MET A 55 -18.15 -1.61 7.41
N ALA A 56 -17.60 -0.43 7.08
CA ALA A 56 -17.66 0.13 5.73
C ALA A 56 -16.96 -0.77 4.69
N THR A 57 -15.81 -1.35 5.05
CA THR A 57 -15.07 -2.28 4.19
C THR A 57 -15.88 -3.55 3.92
N ILE A 58 -16.47 -4.15 4.96
CA ILE A 58 -17.33 -5.34 4.84
C ILE A 58 -18.56 -5.04 3.99
N GLU A 59 -19.18 -3.88 4.18
CA GLU A 59 -20.31 -3.45 3.34
C GLU A 59 -19.90 -3.27 1.87
N GLY A 60 -18.73 -2.68 1.61
CA GLY A 60 -18.15 -2.59 0.28
C GLY A 60 -17.95 -3.96 -0.36
N TYR A 61 -17.38 -4.91 0.38
CA TYR A 61 -17.21 -6.30 -0.08
C TYR A 61 -18.54 -6.97 -0.38
N ASN A 62 -19.57 -6.77 0.45
CA ASN A 62 -20.91 -7.31 0.23
C ASN A 62 -21.56 -6.74 -1.03
N ARG A 63 -21.28 -5.48 -1.39
CA ARG A 63 -21.72 -4.88 -2.66
C ARG A 63 -20.98 -5.50 -3.84
N ILE A 64 -19.66 -5.61 -3.76
CA ILE A 64 -18.83 -6.22 -4.82
C ILE A 64 -19.24 -7.67 -5.08
N LYS A 65 -19.43 -8.47 -4.03
CA LYS A 65 -19.83 -9.88 -4.12
C LYS A 65 -21.11 -10.11 -4.92
N LYS A 66 -22.05 -9.16 -4.92
CA LYS A 66 -23.31 -9.25 -5.68
C LYS A 66 -23.13 -9.05 -7.19
N HIS A 67 -22.02 -8.43 -7.60
CA HIS A 67 -21.79 -8.03 -8.98
C HIS A 67 -20.58 -8.71 -9.63
N ALA A 68 -19.62 -9.19 -8.84
CA ALA A 68 -18.43 -9.88 -9.33
C ALA A 68 -18.78 -11.21 -10.02
N LYS A 69 -17.98 -11.59 -11.03
CA LYS A 69 -18.06 -12.90 -11.67
C LYS A 69 -17.83 -14.04 -10.67
N GLU A 70 -16.76 -13.89 -9.89
CA GLU A 70 -16.34 -14.81 -8.83
C GLU A 70 -15.84 -13.98 -7.64
N TYR A 71 -16.00 -14.52 -6.44
CA TYR A 71 -15.64 -13.83 -5.21
C TYR A 71 -15.00 -14.78 -4.21
N HIS A 72 -13.77 -14.44 -3.80
CA HIS A 72 -13.03 -15.17 -2.78
C HIS A 72 -12.78 -14.26 -1.58
N TYR A 73 -13.36 -14.63 -0.42
CA TYR A 73 -13.05 -13.95 0.83
C TYR A 73 -11.71 -14.44 1.39
N ASP A 74 -10.90 -13.51 1.87
CA ASP A 74 -9.61 -13.77 2.51
C ASP A 74 -8.67 -14.64 1.67
N VAL A 75 -8.24 -14.10 0.53
CA VAL A 75 -7.22 -14.75 -0.33
C VAL A 75 -5.81 -14.72 0.29
N SER A 76 -5.68 -14.18 1.51
CA SER A 76 -4.50 -14.21 2.39
C SER A 76 -3.16 -13.95 1.69
N LEU A 77 -2.66 -12.71 1.79
CA LEU A 77 -1.26 -12.39 1.51
C LEU A 77 -0.40 -12.59 2.76
N ARG A 78 0.93 -12.54 2.63
CA ARG A 78 1.80 -12.49 3.82
C ARG A 78 1.42 -11.27 4.68
N LEU A 79 1.47 -11.44 6.00
CA LEU A 79 1.18 -10.33 6.92
C LEU A 79 2.34 -9.32 6.94
N ASP A 80 2.10 -8.13 7.48
CA ASP A 80 3.10 -7.05 7.59
C ASP A 80 4.45 -7.51 8.17
N LYS A 81 4.39 -8.39 9.18
CA LYS A 81 5.58 -8.99 9.81
C LYS A 81 6.46 -9.76 8.82
N GLY A 82 5.90 -10.19 7.69
CA GLY A 82 6.64 -10.81 6.60
C GLY A 82 7.66 -9.88 5.97
N PHE A 83 7.45 -8.56 6.00
CA PHE A 83 8.41 -7.55 5.53
C PHE A 83 9.50 -7.21 6.56
N ASN A 84 9.51 -7.86 7.73
CA ASN A 84 10.57 -7.64 8.72
C ASN A 84 11.82 -8.46 8.36
N PHE A 85 12.95 -7.76 8.23
CA PHE A 85 14.25 -8.32 7.96
C PHE A 85 15.23 -7.90 9.04
N GLU A 86 15.81 -8.87 9.75
CA GLU A 86 16.78 -8.64 10.83
C GLU A 86 16.32 -7.64 11.90
N GLY A 87 15.03 -7.69 12.27
CA GLY A 87 14.46 -6.88 13.35
C GLY A 87 13.90 -5.52 12.93
N MET A 88 14.07 -5.11 11.66
CA MET A 88 13.50 -3.88 11.10
C MET A 88 12.57 -4.18 9.93
N ASN A 89 11.64 -3.26 9.63
CA ASN A 89 10.81 -3.39 8.43
C ASN A 89 11.63 -3.00 7.20
N ALA A 90 11.88 -3.95 6.29
CA ALA A 90 12.80 -3.77 5.18
C ALA A 90 12.41 -2.63 4.24
N LEU A 91 11.11 -2.43 4.02
CA LEU A 91 10.61 -1.35 3.17
C LEU A 91 10.85 0.03 3.79
N ILE A 92 10.64 0.16 5.11
CA ILE A 92 10.91 1.41 5.84
C ILE A 92 12.41 1.68 5.86
N GLU A 93 13.24 0.67 6.14
CA GLU A 93 14.69 0.81 6.13
C GLU A 93 15.18 1.31 4.76
N LEU A 94 14.68 0.74 3.67
CA LEU A 94 15.02 1.16 2.31
C LEU A 94 14.55 2.59 1.97
N ILE A 95 13.33 2.97 2.34
CA ILE A 95 12.82 4.33 2.08
C ILE A 95 13.65 5.36 2.86
N VAL A 96 13.97 5.03 4.11
CA VAL A 96 14.74 5.90 4.98
C VAL A 96 16.11 6.17 4.41
N THR A 97 16.69 5.27 3.62
CA THR A 97 18.06 5.39 3.14
C THR A 97 18.25 6.21 1.87
N ASP A 98 17.15 6.64 1.26
CA ASP A 98 17.16 7.48 0.07
C ASP A 98 16.90 8.98 0.41
N PHE A 99 16.86 9.36 1.70
CA PHE A 99 16.71 10.77 2.10
C PHE A 99 18.05 11.53 2.06
N GLU A 100 18.11 12.62 1.29
CA GLU A 100 19.30 13.49 1.17
C GLU A 100 18.98 14.94 1.58
N LEU A 101 18.57 15.15 2.84
CA LEU A 101 18.22 16.49 3.34
C LEU A 101 18.88 16.92 4.66
N ALA A 102 19.65 16.05 5.32
CA ALA A 102 20.12 16.30 6.69
C ALA A 102 20.90 17.63 6.80
N ALA A 103 21.89 17.82 5.92
CA ALA A 103 22.73 19.03 5.93
C ALA A 103 21.94 20.32 5.64
N TRP A 104 20.90 20.25 4.81
CA TRP A 104 20.05 21.40 4.52
C TRP A 104 19.17 21.75 5.74
N ASN A 105 18.57 20.75 6.37
CA ASN A 105 17.75 20.95 7.58
C ASN A 105 18.55 21.54 8.74
N GLU A 106 19.79 21.07 8.94
CA GLU A 106 20.70 21.62 9.96
C GLU A 106 21.04 23.08 9.69
N ALA A 107 21.33 23.43 8.44
CA ALA A 107 21.63 24.81 8.04
C ALA A 107 20.41 25.74 8.11
N HIS A 108 19.19 25.21 8.16
CA HIS A 108 17.93 25.96 8.20
C HIS A 108 17.07 25.58 9.41
N ALA A 109 17.71 25.21 10.54
CA ALA A 109 17.05 24.62 11.71
C ALA A 109 15.90 25.47 12.25
N GLU A 110 15.99 26.81 12.21
CA GLU A 110 14.91 27.71 12.64
C GLU A 110 13.58 27.48 11.90
N SER A 111 13.63 26.97 10.66
CA SER A 111 12.46 26.67 9.83
C SER A 111 12.19 25.18 9.66
N ALA A 112 13.24 24.36 9.54
CA ALA A 112 13.14 22.94 9.25
C ALA A 112 13.08 22.05 10.50
N LEU A 113 13.59 22.54 11.63
CA LEU A 113 13.69 21.84 12.92
C LEU A 113 13.26 22.76 14.08
N PRO A 114 12.03 23.31 14.05
CA PRO A 114 11.57 24.21 15.10
C PRO A 114 11.62 23.52 16.47
N SER A 115 11.73 24.30 17.55
CA SER A 115 11.90 23.76 18.92
C SER A 115 10.80 22.79 19.36
N GLU A 116 9.60 22.95 18.82
CA GLU A 116 8.42 22.12 19.04
C GLU A 116 8.54 20.76 18.35
N TYR A 117 9.28 20.68 17.24
CA TYR A 117 9.44 19.49 16.40
C TYR A 117 10.89 19.34 15.88
N PRO A 118 11.89 19.13 16.76
CA PRO A 118 13.30 19.17 16.36
C PRO A 118 13.81 17.86 15.72
N ASN A 119 12.94 16.86 15.51
CA ASN A 119 13.37 15.51 15.14
C ASN A 119 13.55 15.35 13.62
N GLN A 120 14.75 14.91 13.20
CA GLN A 120 15.04 14.44 11.84
C GLN A 120 15.78 13.09 11.81
N ASP A 121 15.58 12.24 12.82
CA ASP A 121 16.34 11.00 13.01
C ASP A 121 16.34 10.09 11.78
N PHE A 122 15.22 10.02 11.05
CA PHE A 122 15.14 9.26 9.81
C PHE A 122 16.08 9.81 8.72
N ILE A 123 16.16 11.12 8.56
CA ILE A 123 17.00 11.76 7.55
C ILE A 123 18.49 11.62 7.95
N THR A 124 18.81 11.75 9.24
CA THR A 124 20.18 11.52 9.72
C THR A 124 20.61 10.06 9.52
N ARG A 125 19.72 9.09 9.80
CA ARG A 125 19.99 7.66 9.56
C ARG A 125 20.21 7.35 8.09
N SER A 126 19.51 8.07 7.20
CA SER A 126 19.68 7.94 5.76
C SER A 126 21.12 8.21 5.31
N VAL A 127 21.63 9.39 5.68
CA VAL A 127 22.95 9.89 5.25
C VAL A 127 24.09 9.03 5.80
N ALA A 128 23.90 8.41 6.97
CA ALA A 128 24.88 7.54 7.60
C ALA A 128 24.92 6.12 7.01
N PHE A 129 23.99 5.76 6.12
CA PHE A 129 23.88 4.39 5.62
C PHE A 129 24.77 4.16 4.39
N ASP A 130 25.76 3.28 4.54
CA ASP A 130 26.56 2.75 3.43
C ASP A 130 25.89 1.48 2.84
N GLN A 131 25.58 1.48 1.54
CA GLN A 131 24.30 0.98 1.01
C GLN A 131 24.37 -0.06 -0.14
N SER A 132 25.48 -0.73 -0.48
CA SER A 132 25.40 -1.73 -1.58
C SER A 132 24.76 -3.06 -1.13
N ASP A 133 25.46 -3.78 -0.26
CA ASP A 133 25.13 -5.19 0.03
C ASP A 133 23.88 -5.33 0.89
N ARG A 134 23.68 -4.38 1.82
CA ARG A 134 22.49 -4.37 2.68
C ARG A 134 21.25 -4.00 1.88
N ARG A 135 21.34 -3.00 0.99
CA ARG A 135 20.24 -2.60 0.11
C ARG A 135 19.82 -3.74 -0.81
N GLU A 136 20.78 -4.46 -1.40
CA GLU A 136 20.47 -5.63 -2.24
C GLU A 136 19.73 -6.71 -1.44
N LYS A 137 20.18 -7.00 -0.20
CA LYS A 137 19.50 -7.96 0.70
C LYS A 137 18.09 -7.51 1.06
N LEU A 138 17.90 -6.23 1.39
CA LEU A 138 16.59 -5.64 1.68
C LEU A 138 15.67 -5.74 0.46
N MET A 139 16.14 -5.32 -0.71
CA MET A 139 15.39 -5.41 -1.97
C MET A 139 14.99 -6.85 -2.30
N LYS A 140 15.93 -7.78 -2.19
CA LYS A 140 15.67 -9.21 -2.41
C LYS A 140 14.58 -9.71 -1.45
N HIS A 141 14.66 -9.39 -0.17
CA HIS A 141 13.65 -9.79 0.81
C HIS A 141 12.27 -9.17 0.51
N ILE A 142 12.22 -7.87 0.20
CA ILE A 142 10.99 -7.16 -0.18
C ILE A 142 10.33 -7.84 -1.39
N LEU A 143 11.12 -8.17 -2.42
CA LEU A 143 10.62 -8.86 -3.62
C LEU A 143 10.14 -10.28 -3.30
N GLU A 144 10.85 -11.03 -2.46
CA GLU A 144 10.45 -12.37 -2.03
C GLU A 144 9.13 -12.39 -1.25
N VAL A 145 8.91 -11.40 -0.39
CA VAL A 145 7.63 -11.23 0.31
C VAL A 145 6.55 -10.76 -0.65
N GLY A 146 6.88 -9.80 -1.51
CA GLY A 146 5.99 -9.22 -2.51
C GLY A 146 5.43 -10.24 -3.50
N LYS A 147 6.19 -11.29 -3.84
CA LYS A 147 5.75 -12.40 -4.70
C LYS A 147 4.45 -13.07 -4.26
N SER A 148 4.06 -12.97 -2.98
CA SER A 148 2.77 -13.51 -2.56
C SER A 148 1.59 -12.83 -3.26
N LEU A 149 1.73 -11.60 -3.77
CA LEU A 149 0.67 -10.95 -4.54
C LEU A 149 0.39 -11.67 -5.88
N PRO A 150 1.34 -11.74 -6.83
CA PRO A 150 1.12 -12.48 -8.08
C PRO A 150 0.81 -13.97 -7.84
N ASP A 151 1.47 -14.61 -6.87
CA ASP A 151 1.17 -16.02 -6.53
C ASP A 151 -0.29 -16.21 -6.09
N THR A 152 -0.84 -15.25 -5.33
CA THR A 152 -2.25 -15.29 -4.89
C THR A 152 -3.20 -15.01 -6.05
N LEU A 153 -2.88 -14.07 -6.94
CA LEU A 153 -3.68 -13.83 -8.15
C LEU A 153 -3.79 -15.11 -8.99
N ASP A 154 -2.68 -15.79 -9.21
CA ASP A 154 -2.62 -17.04 -9.98
C ASP A 154 -3.30 -18.19 -9.25
N LYS A 155 -3.04 -18.37 -7.96
CA LYS A 155 -3.62 -19.45 -7.15
C LYS A 155 -5.15 -19.43 -7.15
N TYR A 156 -5.73 -18.25 -6.98
CA TYR A 156 -7.19 -18.09 -6.93
C TYR A 156 -7.79 -17.78 -8.29
N GLN A 157 -6.96 -17.61 -9.33
CA GLN A 157 -7.41 -17.23 -10.67
C GLN A 157 -8.28 -15.97 -10.62
N ILE A 158 -7.83 -14.95 -9.89
CA ILE A 158 -8.55 -13.67 -9.69
C ILE A 158 -7.88 -12.54 -10.45
N ASP A 159 -8.66 -11.52 -10.82
CA ASP A 159 -8.22 -10.38 -11.62
C ASP A 159 -7.74 -9.22 -10.73
N ALA A 160 -8.25 -9.12 -9.49
CA ALA A 160 -7.88 -8.07 -8.55
C ALA A 160 -8.05 -8.52 -7.09
N ILE A 161 -7.23 -7.92 -6.20
CA ILE A 161 -7.34 -8.06 -4.75
C ILE A 161 -7.75 -6.73 -4.15
N PHE A 162 -8.74 -6.78 -3.25
CA PHE A 162 -9.24 -5.62 -2.52
C PHE A 162 -8.89 -5.75 -1.03
N GLY A 163 -8.47 -4.64 -0.43
CA GLY A 163 -8.12 -4.56 0.99
C GLY A 163 -8.53 -3.21 1.57
N PRO A 164 -8.53 -3.07 2.91
CA PRO A 164 -8.73 -1.77 3.56
C PRO A 164 -7.63 -0.78 3.11
N SER A 165 -8.01 0.47 2.85
CA SER A 165 -7.07 1.51 2.45
C SER A 165 -6.11 1.92 3.59
N ASP A 166 -6.55 1.75 4.85
CA ASP A 166 -5.77 1.97 6.08
C ASP A 166 -4.93 0.73 6.47
N SER A 167 -4.54 -0.09 5.50
CA SER A 167 -3.73 -1.28 5.71
C SER A 167 -2.36 -1.17 5.05
N TRP A 168 -1.46 -2.09 5.42
CA TRP A 168 -0.17 -2.26 4.77
C TRP A 168 -0.25 -2.86 3.35
N PHE A 169 -1.45 -2.99 2.78
CA PHE A 169 -1.65 -3.56 1.44
C PHE A 169 -0.85 -2.82 0.36
N SER A 170 -0.67 -1.50 0.50
CA SER A 170 0.14 -0.69 -0.41
C SER A 170 1.60 -1.13 -0.53
N LYS A 171 2.15 -1.81 0.49
CA LYS A 171 3.51 -2.37 0.45
C LYS A 171 3.69 -3.39 -0.69
N TYR A 172 2.64 -4.11 -1.06
CA TYR A 172 2.70 -5.06 -2.16
C TYR A 172 2.84 -4.36 -3.50
N SER A 173 2.10 -3.28 -3.74
CA SER A 173 2.26 -2.45 -4.94
C SER A 173 3.67 -1.87 -5.04
N ALA A 174 4.18 -1.33 -3.92
CA ALA A 174 5.56 -0.83 -3.86
C ALA A 174 6.61 -1.93 -4.13
N ALA A 175 6.37 -3.16 -3.64
CA ALA A 175 7.30 -4.27 -3.80
C ALA A 175 7.26 -4.88 -5.21
N THR A 176 6.09 -4.99 -5.84
CA THR A 176 5.92 -5.75 -7.10
C THR A 176 5.76 -4.88 -8.34
N GLY A 177 5.50 -3.58 -8.17
CA GLY A 177 5.14 -2.67 -9.26
C GLY A 177 3.70 -2.86 -9.76
N PHE A 178 2.89 -3.69 -9.11
CA PHE A 178 1.47 -3.82 -9.45
C PHE A 178 0.71 -2.53 -9.15
N SER A 179 -0.23 -2.17 -10.01
CA SER A 179 -1.06 -1.00 -9.83
C SER A 179 -1.90 -1.08 -8.55
N LEU A 180 -1.92 0.03 -7.80
CA LEU A 180 -2.81 0.24 -6.65
C LEU A 180 -3.79 1.35 -7.00
N CYS A 181 -5.06 1.15 -6.64
CA CYS A 181 -6.07 2.20 -6.67
C CYS A 181 -6.84 2.22 -5.36
N ALA A 182 -7.28 3.40 -4.95
CA ALA A 182 -8.17 3.60 -3.81
C ALA A 182 -9.56 3.99 -4.32
N LEU A 183 -10.59 3.36 -3.76
CA LEU A 183 -11.99 3.64 -4.08
C LEU A 183 -12.69 4.12 -2.82
N THR A 184 -13.45 5.21 -2.94
CA THR A 184 -14.36 5.65 -1.87
C THR A 184 -15.56 4.71 -1.82
N LEU A 185 -15.86 4.14 -0.65
CA LEU A 185 -16.96 3.20 -0.49
C LEU A 185 -18.33 3.87 -0.28
N GLY A 186 -18.40 5.21 -0.37
CA GLY A 186 -19.62 6.00 -0.20
C GLY A 186 -19.85 6.42 1.24
#